data_AF-A0A971P5P1-F1
#
_entry.id   AF-A0A971P5P1-F1
#
_cell.length_a   1.000
_cell.length_b   1.000
_cell.length_c   1.000
_cell.angle_alpha   90.00
_cell.angle_beta   90.00
_cell.angle_gamma   90.00
#
_symmetry.space_group_name_H-M   'P 1'
#
loop_
_entity.id
_entity.type
_entity.pdbx_description
1 polymer ?
#
loop_
_entity_poly.entity_id
_entity_poly.type
_entity_poly.pdbx_seq_one_letter_code
_entity_poly.pdbx_strand_id
1 'polypeptide(L)'
;MCSAAYVSAVSQHKKRNGIAMFAALIFIMVFMAMAAGLMSMSATNLQSADNHRNANAALNAALSGLEVAKYQILQAPVIETFTNTVSVEDADRMWHGHNGQGGLYGRLLAANLGGQSPGKANFSGGQEIKTGRAKAGRGNGPVNAQGNAWAWGWRRRENASFQLRFLRYDDDPFTIYVQSIGDDDGQITRTVQMQWKIAKKSKVLEYAVASRGRIWLDEGSVVHGPLYSTWNRPEIGPGIETSPGTEVHGTINTPITVDDVEANNIQMETLGDNGNPMFHFGVDAYDLDGNPAFGTYGPVDDNGYLLDTALNPVFDENGNRIAQDFANRYYSEEDYAKGYHENINYDVPFTNDMEGMRPEDYDTSNYKAMCSTIGSYDRTVTEYFPYAEGNYSQPKSSSSFKYTRRVYENRTFSNVSVPQGQHALFKNCTFENILFIEARTNYNTNINTNYSQTNNIRFEDCTFNGVIVTDVPSSTNHYSWWMRNSLTFTGESIFENTSSIQEATLLAPNFNINIGSTAQVGDTSNNIIKGALVGGIVDVYGNAEIHGTIISMYDTSAFTNGYITNIGDLEDGGSESNGNIEGQITIIPDPSQLLPSGIKSPVVFVSDRFSYVEVR
;
A
#
# COMPACT_ATOMS: atom_id res chain seq x y z
N MET A 1 35.07 -49.48 115.71
CA MET A 1 36.51 -49.73 115.94
C MET A 1 37.15 -50.17 114.65
N CYS A 2 38.27 -49.54 114.30
CA CYS A 2 39.31 -49.88 113.33
C CYS A 2 39.02 -50.10 111.84
N SER A 3 39.83 -49.36 111.08
CA SER A 3 40.18 -49.40 109.66
C SER A 3 41.16 -50.54 109.32
N ALA A 4 41.09 -51.05 108.08
CA ALA A 4 42.21 -51.52 107.21
C ALA A 4 41.58 -52.03 105.88
N ALA A 5 41.73 -51.35 104.74
CA ALA A 5 42.85 -51.34 103.78
C ALA A 5 42.85 -52.44 102.68
N TYR A 6 42.57 -52.00 101.44
CA TYR A 6 43.21 -52.33 100.14
C TYR A 6 42.97 -53.72 99.49
N VAL A 7 42.73 -53.91 98.16
CA VAL A 7 43.44 -53.46 96.94
C VAL A 7 42.55 -53.48 95.66
N SER A 8 42.93 -52.62 94.70
CA SER A 8 42.57 -52.34 93.29
C SER A 8 41.98 -53.40 92.33
N ALA A 9 41.24 -52.89 91.32
CA ALA A 9 41.39 -53.29 89.91
C ALA A 9 41.10 -52.11 88.95
N VAL A 10 41.94 -51.98 87.92
CA VAL A 10 42.04 -50.90 86.91
C VAL A 10 41.09 -51.15 85.73
N SER A 11 40.54 -50.09 85.14
CA SER A 11 40.03 -50.12 83.76
C SER A 11 40.29 -48.77 83.07
N GLN A 12 41.27 -48.76 82.16
CA GLN A 12 41.56 -47.66 81.23
C GLN A 12 40.50 -47.59 80.14
N HIS A 13 39.81 -46.45 80.00
CA HIS A 13 39.20 -46.06 78.72
C HIS A 13 40.00 -44.92 78.09
N LYS A 14 40.60 -45.25 76.93
CA LYS A 14 41.39 -44.38 76.05
C LYS A 14 40.69 -43.05 75.75
N LYS A 15 41.36 -41.93 76.00
CA LYS A 15 41.04 -40.62 75.41
C LYS A 15 41.16 -40.71 73.88
N ARG A 16 40.03 -40.66 73.17
CA ARG A 16 39.94 -40.51 71.69
C ARG A 16 39.61 -39.07 71.28
N ASN A 17 40.08 -38.06 72.03
CA ASN A 17 39.72 -36.66 71.82
C ASN A 17 40.47 -35.98 70.65
N GLY A 18 41.49 -36.62 70.07
CA GLY A 18 42.26 -36.05 68.94
C GLY A 18 41.61 -36.25 67.56
N ILE A 19 40.93 -37.37 67.32
CA ILE A 19 40.30 -37.67 66.03
C ILE A 19 39.07 -36.79 65.79
N ALA A 20 38.27 -36.53 66.83
CA ALA A 20 37.13 -35.62 66.75
C ALA A 20 37.54 -34.18 66.44
N MET A 21 38.68 -33.72 66.99
CA MET A 21 39.21 -32.38 66.74
C MET A 21 39.73 -32.23 65.31
N PHE A 22 40.44 -33.24 64.80
CA PHE A 22 40.88 -33.29 63.40
C PHE A 22 39.69 -33.34 62.43
N ALA A 23 38.68 -34.18 62.71
CA ALA A 23 37.47 -34.25 61.91
C ALA A 23 36.72 -32.90 61.89
N ALA A 24 36.62 -32.22 63.04
CA ALA A 24 36.00 -30.90 63.14
C ALA A 24 36.78 -29.82 62.35
N LEU A 25 38.12 -29.83 62.39
CA LEU A 25 38.95 -28.90 61.62
C LEU A 25 38.83 -29.12 60.10
N ILE A 26 38.80 -30.39 59.66
CA ILE A 26 38.56 -30.73 58.26
C ILE A 26 37.15 -30.27 57.84
N PHE A 27 36.15 -30.48 58.69
CA PHE A 27 34.78 -30.05 58.43
C PHE A 27 34.69 -28.52 58.26
N ILE A 28 35.29 -27.75 59.18
CA ILE A 28 35.34 -26.28 59.09
C ILE A 28 36.03 -25.83 57.79
N MET A 29 37.17 -26.44 57.43
CA MET A 29 37.87 -26.11 56.19
C MET A 29 37.03 -26.36 54.95
N VAL A 30 36.34 -27.50 54.87
CA VAL A 30 35.45 -27.83 53.73
C VAL A 30 34.27 -26.86 53.65
N PHE A 31 33.63 -26.54 54.77
CA PHE A 31 32.51 -25.60 54.80
C PHE A 31 32.92 -24.17 54.46
N MET A 32 34.11 -23.72 54.90
CA MET A 32 34.63 -22.41 54.50
C MET A 32 34.98 -22.35 53.01
N ALA A 33 35.59 -23.41 52.45
CA ALA A 33 35.86 -23.49 51.02
C ALA A 33 34.56 -23.50 50.19
N MET A 34 33.54 -24.25 50.63
CA MET A 34 32.22 -24.26 49.99
C MET A 34 31.51 -22.90 50.11
N ALA A 35 31.55 -22.26 51.28
CA ALA A 35 30.98 -20.93 51.49
C ALA A 35 31.66 -19.87 50.61
N ALA A 36 32.99 -19.89 50.49
CA ALA A 36 33.74 -19.03 49.59
C ALA A 36 33.37 -19.28 48.12
N GLY A 37 33.23 -20.56 47.72
CA GLY A 37 32.76 -20.94 46.38
C GLY A 37 31.35 -20.41 46.07
N LEU A 38 30.39 -20.61 46.98
CA LEU A 38 29.02 -20.13 46.85
C LEU A 38 28.94 -18.60 46.83
N MET A 39 29.75 -17.90 47.63
CA MET A 39 29.84 -16.43 47.61
C MET A 39 30.38 -15.93 46.27
N SER A 40 31.43 -16.55 45.71
CA SER A 40 31.98 -16.19 44.40
C SER A 40 30.98 -16.43 43.26
N MET A 41 30.26 -17.57 43.27
CA MET A 41 29.19 -17.84 42.31
C MET A 41 28.05 -16.81 42.43
N SER A 42 27.67 -16.44 43.66
CA SER A 42 26.61 -15.47 43.92
C SER A 42 27.00 -14.07 43.43
N ALA A 43 28.23 -13.64 43.67
CA ALA A 43 28.76 -12.38 43.16
C ALA A 43 28.79 -12.35 41.62
N THR A 44 29.19 -13.47 40.99
CA THR A 44 29.20 -13.60 39.52
C THR A 44 27.78 -13.56 38.95
N ASN A 45 26.82 -14.23 39.60
CA ASN A 45 25.41 -14.20 39.19
C ASN A 45 24.79 -12.81 39.34
N LEU A 46 25.11 -12.09 40.42
CA LEU A 46 24.68 -10.70 40.61
C LEU A 46 25.24 -9.79 39.52
N GLN A 47 26.53 -9.89 39.23
CA GLN A 47 27.15 -9.12 38.15
C GLN A 47 26.55 -9.44 36.79
N SER A 48 26.28 -10.72 36.50
CA SER A 48 25.61 -11.13 35.26
C SER A 48 24.19 -10.55 35.18
N ALA A 49 23.42 -10.64 36.27
CA ALA A 49 22.07 -10.07 36.33
C ALA A 49 22.07 -8.55 36.13
N ASP A 50 23.03 -7.83 36.74
CA ASP A 50 23.19 -6.38 36.56
C ASP A 50 23.60 -6.03 35.12
N ASN A 51 24.52 -6.80 34.51
CA ASN A 51 24.89 -6.62 33.12
C ASN A 51 23.71 -6.85 32.17
N HIS A 52 22.94 -7.92 32.36
CA HIS A 52 21.73 -8.20 31.59
C HIS A 52 20.69 -7.09 31.75
N ARG A 53 20.49 -6.62 32.98
CA ARG A 53 19.57 -5.54 33.28
C ARG A 53 19.98 -4.23 32.60
N ASN A 54 21.25 -3.84 32.70
CA ASN A 54 21.77 -2.61 32.12
C ASN A 54 21.78 -2.68 30.58
N ALA A 55 22.10 -3.85 30.00
CA ALA A 55 22.02 -4.09 28.57
C ALA A 55 20.58 -3.97 28.05
N ASN A 56 19.61 -4.56 28.76
CA ASN A 56 18.19 -4.43 28.41
C ASN A 56 17.69 -2.98 28.55
N ALA A 57 18.14 -2.25 29.57
CA ALA A 57 17.81 -0.84 29.74
C ALA A 57 18.34 0.02 28.58
N ALA A 58 19.61 -0.17 28.20
CA ALA A 58 20.20 0.51 27.05
C ALA A 58 19.49 0.15 25.74
N LEU A 59 19.17 -1.13 25.51
CA LEU A 59 18.43 -1.56 24.31
C LEU A 59 17.02 -0.95 24.25
N ASN A 60 16.26 -0.98 25.35
CA ASN A 60 14.92 -0.38 25.40
C ASN A 60 14.95 1.13 25.15
N ALA A 61 15.98 1.82 25.66
CA ALA A 61 16.19 3.24 25.37
C ALA A 61 16.51 3.47 23.88
N ALA A 62 17.34 2.62 23.28
CA ALA A 62 17.66 2.67 21.86
C ALA A 62 16.41 2.46 20.99
N LEU A 63 15.59 1.45 21.28
CA LEU A 63 14.32 1.18 20.59
C LEU A 63 13.33 2.33 20.72
N SER A 64 13.21 2.91 21.93
CA SER A 64 12.37 4.09 22.16
C SER A 64 12.83 5.29 21.34
N GLY A 65 14.15 5.50 21.22
CA GLY A 65 14.71 6.54 20.38
C GLY A 65 14.39 6.33 18.89
N LEU A 66 14.37 5.09 18.42
CA LEU A 66 14.01 4.80 17.03
C LEU A 66 12.55 5.17 16.72
N GLU A 67 11.62 4.91 17.64
CA GLU A 67 10.22 5.34 17.51
C GLU A 67 10.09 6.88 17.53
N VAL A 68 10.88 7.57 18.36
CA VAL A 68 10.97 9.04 18.33
C VAL A 68 11.50 9.53 16.99
N ALA A 69 12.55 8.90 16.45
CA ALA A 69 13.12 9.26 15.16
C ALA A 69 12.09 9.08 14.03
N LYS A 70 11.39 7.94 14.01
CA LYS A 70 10.29 7.64 13.10
C LYS A 70 9.21 8.73 13.15
N TYR A 71 8.76 9.09 14.35
CA TYR A 71 7.78 10.17 14.50
C TYR A 71 8.30 11.50 13.92
N GLN A 72 9.55 11.87 14.17
CA GLN A 72 10.08 13.13 13.64
C GLN A 72 10.23 13.13 12.12
N ILE A 73 10.68 12.00 11.55
CA ILE A 73 10.79 11.82 10.11
C ILE A 73 9.43 11.98 9.44
N LEU A 74 8.40 11.32 9.97
CA LEU A 74 7.03 11.39 9.43
C LEU A 74 6.37 12.78 9.57
N GLN A 75 6.94 13.65 10.40
CA GLN A 75 6.49 15.02 10.60
C GLN A 75 7.38 16.05 9.90
N ALA A 76 8.41 15.60 9.17
CA ALA A 76 9.26 16.49 8.39
C ALA A 76 8.46 17.05 7.21
N PRO A 77 8.69 18.32 6.81
CA PRO A 77 8.08 18.88 5.62
C PRO A 77 8.42 18.05 4.38
N VAL A 78 7.41 17.79 3.56
CA VAL A 78 7.55 17.12 2.26
C VAL A 78 7.55 18.15 1.14
N ILE A 79 8.15 17.80 0.02
CA ILE A 79 8.07 18.56 -1.23
C ILE A 79 7.29 17.75 -2.27
N GLU A 80 6.70 18.40 -3.25
CA GLU A 80 6.01 17.73 -4.35
C GLU A 80 6.84 17.79 -5.63
N THR A 81 6.75 16.74 -6.45
CA THR A 81 7.36 16.71 -7.79
C THR A 81 6.45 16.00 -8.79
N PHE A 82 6.55 16.42 -10.07
CA PHE A 82 5.92 15.76 -11.22
C PHE A 82 6.84 14.74 -11.89
N THR A 83 8.11 14.64 -11.51
CA THR A 83 9.04 13.67 -12.10
C THR A 83 8.76 12.27 -11.59
N ASN A 84 9.04 11.24 -12.40
CA ASN A 84 8.94 9.84 -11.98
C ASN A 84 9.99 9.44 -10.92
N THR A 85 11.10 10.17 -10.85
CA THR A 85 12.22 9.92 -9.93
C THR A 85 12.47 11.10 -9.01
N VAL A 86 13.07 10.83 -7.85
CA VAL A 86 13.56 11.87 -6.93
C VAL A 86 14.92 12.34 -7.42
N SER A 87 15.07 13.65 -7.67
CA SER A 87 16.37 14.21 -8.04
C SER A 87 17.28 14.38 -6.81
N VAL A 88 18.59 14.53 -7.04
CA VAL A 88 19.53 14.85 -5.93
C VAL A 88 19.15 16.17 -5.25
N GLU A 89 18.67 17.15 -6.01
CA GLU A 89 18.17 18.42 -5.48
C GLU A 89 16.94 18.22 -4.59
N ASP A 90 16.00 17.36 -4.99
CA ASP A 90 14.84 17.01 -4.17
C ASP A 90 15.25 16.32 -2.87
N ALA A 91 16.18 15.38 -2.95
CA ALA A 91 16.73 14.71 -1.77
C ALA A 91 17.45 15.69 -0.82
N ASP A 92 18.20 16.66 -1.37
CA ASP A 92 18.83 17.73 -0.60
C ASP A 92 17.82 18.66 0.07
N ARG A 93 16.73 18.99 -0.63
CA ARG A 93 15.61 19.77 -0.08
C ARG A 93 14.89 19.01 1.03
N MET A 94 14.70 17.70 0.89
CA MET A 94 14.12 16.85 1.95
C MET A 94 15.03 16.80 3.19
N TRP A 95 16.35 16.75 3.00
CA TRP A 95 17.32 16.69 4.09
C TRP A 95 17.50 18.04 4.81
N HIS A 96 17.70 19.12 4.05
CA HIS A 96 18.10 20.43 4.57
C HIS A 96 17.04 21.54 4.49
N GLY A 97 15.98 21.34 3.73
CA GLY A 97 15.03 22.40 3.38
C GLY A 97 15.58 23.42 2.39
N HIS A 98 14.75 24.39 2.02
CA HIS A 98 15.13 25.45 1.10
C HIS A 98 16.21 26.35 1.73
N ASN A 99 17.29 26.63 0.99
CA ASN A 99 18.46 27.40 1.46
C ASN A 99 19.08 26.90 2.77
N GLY A 100 18.98 25.59 3.04
CA GLY A 100 19.54 25.00 4.25
C GLY A 100 18.70 25.19 5.52
N GLN A 101 17.50 25.75 5.38
CA GLN A 101 16.54 26.02 6.45
C GLN A 101 15.23 25.25 6.22
N GLY A 102 15.09 24.09 6.85
CA GLY A 102 13.88 23.26 6.78
C GLY A 102 14.18 21.77 6.62
N GLY A 103 13.29 21.04 5.96
CA GLY A 103 13.40 19.60 5.76
C GLY A 103 13.48 18.83 7.09
N LEU A 104 14.09 17.65 7.05
CA LEU A 104 14.34 16.85 8.25
C LEU A 104 15.16 17.61 9.30
N TYR A 105 16.20 18.34 8.88
CA TYR A 105 17.03 19.12 9.80
C TYR A 105 16.22 20.18 10.57
N GLY A 106 15.44 20.99 9.86
CA GLY A 106 14.61 22.03 10.46
C GLY A 106 13.54 21.45 11.40
N ARG A 107 12.97 20.30 11.05
CA ARG A 107 12.05 19.57 11.93
C ARG A 107 12.72 19.12 13.22
N LEU A 108 13.91 18.52 13.13
CA LEU A 108 14.68 18.10 14.30
C LEU A 108 15.11 19.30 15.15
N LEU A 109 15.46 20.42 14.51
CA LEU A 109 15.81 21.68 15.19
C LEU A 109 14.65 22.20 16.04
N ALA A 110 13.44 22.23 15.47
CA ALA A 110 12.23 22.65 16.18
C ALA A 110 11.83 21.70 17.32
N ALA A 111 12.12 20.40 17.17
CA ALA A 111 11.81 19.40 18.19
C ALA A 111 12.67 19.48 19.46
N ASN A 112 13.84 20.13 19.40
CA ASN A 112 14.75 20.33 20.53
C ASN A 112 14.99 19.05 21.37
N LEU A 113 15.32 17.95 20.69
CA LEU A 113 15.45 16.63 21.30
C LEU A 113 16.60 16.59 22.30
N GLY A 114 16.27 16.31 23.58
CA GLY A 114 17.22 16.35 24.69
C GLY A 114 17.55 17.76 25.18
N GLY A 115 16.72 18.76 24.87
CA GLY A 115 16.91 20.15 25.30
C GLY A 115 18.13 20.84 24.66
N GLN A 116 18.66 20.26 23.59
CA GLN A 116 19.76 20.79 22.79
C GLN A 116 19.35 20.83 21.32
N SER A 117 19.74 21.91 20.65
CA SER A 117 19.65 22.01 19.19
C SER A 117 20.46 20.87 18.54
N PRO A 118 19.91 20.13 17.56
CA PRO A 118 20.71 19.22 16.76
C PRO A 118 21.87 19.94 16.08
N GLY A 119 23.02 19.27 15.99
CA GLY A 119 24.19 19.75 15.26
C GLY A 119 24.30 19.10 13.89
N LYS A 120 24.66 19.90 12.87
CA LYS A 120 25.14 19.37 11.58
C LYS A 120 26.65 19.12 11.67
N ALA A 121 27.08 17.96 11.19
CA ALA A 121 28.49 17.67 10.97
C ALA A 121 28.65 17.02 9.61
N ASN A 122 29.70 17.39 8.88
CA ASN A 122 30.10 16.65 7.70
C ASN A 122 31.18 15.64 8.12
N PHE A 123 31.13 14.45 7.55
CA PHE A 123 32.20 13.46 7.66
C PHE A 123 32.71 13.11 6.26
N SER A 124 33.77 12.30 6.18
CA SER A 124 34.30 11.86 4.89
C SER A 124 33.27 11.02 4.15
N GLY A 125 32.67 11.58 3.08
CA GLY A 125 31.68 10.90 2.25
C GLY A 125 30.24 11.06 2.71
N GLY A 126 29.92 12.03 3.58
CA GLY A 126 28.53 12.30 3.92
C GLY A 126 28.30 13.34 5.01
N GLN A 127 27.06 13.36 5.47
CA GLN A 127 26.51 14.35 6.39
C GLN A 127 25.78 13.68 7.55
N GLU A 128 25.86 14.30 8.72
CA GLU A 128 25.22 13.84 9.95
C GLU A 128 24.41 14.96 10.60
N ILE A 129 23.20 14.61 11.04
CA ILE A 129 22.41 15.40 12.01
C ILE A 129 22.38 14.64 13.33
N LYS A 130 22.94 15.23 14.38
CA LYS A 130 23.05 14.60 15.70
C LYS A 130 22.24 15.35 16.74
N THR A 131 21.40 14.65 17.50
CA THR A 131 20.56 15.26 18.55
C THR A 131 21.29 15.33 19.89
N GLY A 132 20.70 16.04 20.87
CA GLY A 132 21.07 15.89 22.28
C GLY A 132 20.75 14.48 22.83
N ARG A 133 21.21 14.20 24.04
CA ARG A 133 20.84 12.99 24.79
C ARG A 133 19.55 13.22 25.56
N ALA A 134 18.49 12.50 25.22
CA ALA A 134 17.21 12.54 25.92
C ALA A 134 17.19 11.52 27.06
N LYS A 135 16.79 11.93 28.28
CA LYS A 135 16.75 11.07 29.47
C LYS A 135 15.32 10.66 29.85
N ALA A 136 15.19 9.47 30.43
CA ALA A 136 13.99 9.00 31.12
C ALA A 136 13.84 9.69 32.49
N GLY A 137 12.80 10.51 32.75
CA GLY A 137 12.61 11.06 34.09
C GLY A 137 11.46 12.06 34.26
N ARG A 138 10.90 12.14 35.47
CA ARG A 138 9.85 13.12 35.83
C ARG A 138 10.41 14.54 35.71
N GLY A 139 9.88 15.29 34.75
CA GLY A 139 9.99 16.76 34.70
C GLY A 139 10.98 17.35 33.70
N ASN A 140 11.74 16.55 32.94
CA ASN A 140 12.67 17.04 31.90
C ASN A 140 12.76 16.08 30.69
N GLY A 141 11.68 15.36 30.38
CA GLY A 141 11.59 14.56 29.16
C GLY A 141 11.68 15.42 27.90
N PRO A 142 11.83 14.84 26.70
CA PRO A 142 11.73 15.60 25.46
C PRO A 142 10.47 16.46 25.50
N VAL A 143 10.63 17.75 25.20
CA VAL A 143 9.55 18.73 25.13
C VAL A 143 9.25 19.02 23.67
N ASN A 144 7.99 19.28 23.31
CA ASN A 144 7.67 19.70 21.94
C ASN A 144 8.16 21.14 21.72
N ALA A 145 8.00 21.67 20.51
CA ALA A 145 8.37 23.05 20.19
C ALA A 145 7.69 24.11 21.09
N GLN A 146 6.60 23.74 21.79
CA GLN A 146 5.84 24.57 22.72
C GLN A 146 6.24 24.36 24.20
N GLY A 147 7.25 23.54 24.49
CA GLY A 147 7.71 23.27 25.86
C GLY A 147 6.89 22.22 26.62
N ASN A 148 5.92 21.56 25.97
CA ASN A 148 5.12 20.52 26.60
C ASN A 148 5.92 19.21 26.63
N ALA A 149 6.03 18.61 27.82
CA ALA A 149 6.62 17.28 27.97
C ALA A 149 5.85 16.28 27.09
N TRP A 150 6.57 15.50 26.29
CA TRP A 150 5.95 14.49 25.44
C TRP A 150 5.29 13.43 26.33
N ALA A 151 4.00 13.16 26.12
CA ALA A 151 3.18 12.27 26.95
C ALA A 151 3.46 10.77 26.71
N TRP A 152 4.73 10.39 26.52
CA TRP A 152 5.12 8.98 26.44
C TRP A 152 5.29 8.45 27.85
N GLY A 153 4.71 7.29 28.16
CA GLY A 153 4.64 6.71 29.50
C GLY A 153 5.97 6.19 30.07
N TRP A 154 6.98 7.05 30.21
CA TRP A 154 8.27 6.71 30.82
C TRP A 154 8.12 6.60 32.34
N ARG A 155 7.70 5.43 32.84
CA ARG A 155 7.72 5.12 34.28
C ARG A 155 8.78 4.05 34.57
N ARG A 156 9.80 4.43 35.37
CA ARG A 156 10.58 3.61 36.34
C ARG A 156 12.12 3.44 36.21
N ARG A 157 12.88 4.29 35.49
CA ARG A 157 14.30 4.50 35.81
C ARG A 157 14.77 5.88 35.35
N GLU A 158 15.48 6.60 36.23
CA GLU A 158 15.90 8.01 36.02
C GLU A 158 17.17 8.17 35.16
N ASN A 159 17.81 7.06 34.74
CA ASN A 159 19.18 7.11 34.22
C ASN A 159 19.35 6.59 32.77
N ALA A 160 18.36 5.90 32.20
CA ALA A 160 18.44 5.45 30.81
C ALA A 160 18.23 6.64 29.86
N SER A 161 19.05 6.75 28.82
CA SER A 161 19.00 7.83 27.84
C SER A 161 19.19 7.33 26.42
N PHE A 162 18.78 8.12 25.43
CA PHE A 162 19.10 7.85 24.03
C PHE A 162 19.60 9.10 23.30
N GLN A 163 20.36 8.90 22.23
CA GLN A 163 20.77 9.93 21.27
C GLN A 163 20.51 9.45 19.86
N LEU A 164 20.01 10.34 19.01
CA LEU A 164 19.76 10.04 17.60
C LEU A 164 20.87 10.62 16.73
N ARG A 165 21.26 9.85 15.71
CA ARG A 165 22.11 10.27 14.60
C ARG A 165 21.40 9.92 13.31
N PHE A 166 21.24 10.90 12.44
CA PHE A 166 20.75 10.71 11.09
C PHE A 166 21.95 10.88 10.17
N LEU A 167 22.29 9.87 9.39
CA LEU A 167 23.43 9.87 8.49
C LEU A 167 22.93 9.76 7.06
N ARG A 168 23.54 10.52 6.15
CA ARG A 168 23.27 10.48 4.71
C ARG A 168 24.61 10.53 4.00
N TYR A 169 24.82 9.64 3.03
CA TYR A 169 26.09 9.54 2.33
C TYR A 169 26.02 10.24 0.96
N ASP A 170 27.16 10.71 0.47
CA ASP A 170 27.23 11.46 -0.79
C ASP A 170 27.08 10.55 -2.03
N ASP A 171 27.42 9.27 -1.90
CA ASP A 171 27.28 8.24 -2.94
C ASP A 171 25.85 7.69 -3.07
N ASP A 172 25.09 7.68 -1.97
CA ASP A 172 23.65 7.41 -1.94
C ASP A 172 22.88 8.52 -1.19
N PRO A 173 22.60 9.64 -1.88
CA PRO A 173 21.86 10.75 -1.30
C PRO A 173 20.37 10.42 -1.07
N PHE A 174 19.88 9.25 -1.50
CA PHE A 174 18.48 8.86 -1.38
C PHE A 174 18.20 7.98 -0.17
N THR A 175 19.24 7.54 0.56
CA THR A 175 19.08 6.73 1.76
C THR A 175 19.58 7.46 3.01
N ILE A 176 18.77 7.43 4.06
CA ILE A 176 19.10 7.93 5.39
C ILE A 176 19.24 6.76 6.35
N TYR A 177 20.35 6.75 7.10
CA TYR A 177 20.60 5.79 8.15
C TYR A 177 20.31 6.46 9.49
N VAL A 178 19.31 5.93 10.19
CA VAL A 178 18.88 6.44 11.49
C VAL A 178 19.48 5.53 12.55
N GLN A 179 20.41 6.04 13.34
CA GLN A 179 20.98 5.37 14.51
C GLN A 179 20.37 5.92 15.79
N SER A 180 19.93 5.04 16.66
CA SER A 180 19.54 5.36 18.03
C SER A 180 20.50 4.69 19.01
N ILE A 181 21.23 5.50 19.76
CA ILE A 181 22.25 5.08 20.73
C ILE A 181 21.60 5.15 22.12
N GLY A 182 21.22 4.00 22.66
CA GLY A 182 20.71 3.87 24.02
C GLY A 182 21.82 3.63 25.03
N ASP A 183 21.70 4.21 26.21
CA ASP A 183 22.76 4.28 27.21
C ASP A 183 22.17 4.21 28.62
N ASP A 184 22.68 3.29 29.44
CA ASP A 184 22.35 3.18 30.87
C ASP A 184 23.46 3.83 31.70
N ASP A 185 23.44 5.16 31.76
CA ASP A 185 24.35 5.97 32.61
C ASP A 185 25.85 5.72 32.36
N GLY A 186 26.23 5.50 31.10
CA GLY A 186 27.60 5.20 30.69
C GLY A 186 28.14 3.82 31.09
N GLN A 187 27.31 2.92 31.66
CA GLN A 187 27.72 1.53 31.97
C GLN A 187 27.74 0.66 30.71
N ILE A 188 26.63 0.68 29.96
CA ILE A 188 26.45 -0.08 28.73
C ILE A 188 25.76 0.83 27.71
N THR A 189 26.26 0.78 26.48
CA THR A 189 25.66 1.44 25.32
C THR A 189 25.21 0.37 24.32
N ARG A 190 24.03 0.57 23.72
CA ARG A 190 23.46 -0.27 22.67
C ARG A 190 23.04 0.63 21.52
N THR A 191 23.40 0.28 20.29
CA THR A 191 23.04 1.07 19.12
C THR A 191 22.16 0.24 18.20
N VAL A 192 21.00 0.78 17.84
CA VAL A 192 20.14 0.20 16.80
C VAL A 192 20.12 1.13 15.60
N GLN A 193 20.01 0.57 14.41
CA GLN A 193 19.96 1.32 13.15
C GLN A 193 18.83 0.82 12.26
N MET A 194 18.23 1.75 11.50
CA MET A 194 17.28 1.46 10.43
C MET A 194 17.49 2.44 9.27
N GLN A 195 17.29 1.95 8.05
CA GLN A 195 17.35 2.73 6.82
C GLN A 195 15.98 3.32 6.45
N TRP A 196 16.02 4.50 5.85
CA TRP A 196 14.88 5.24 5.33
C TRP A 196 15.21 5.75 3.94
N LYS A 197 14.38 5.44 2.96
CA LYS A 197 14.55 5.91 1.59
C LYS A 197 13.78 7.20 1.37
N ILE A 198 14.39 8.14 0.66
CA ILE A 198 13.74 9.33 0.12
C ILE A 198 13.16 8.92 -1.23
N ALA A 199 11.85 8.72 -1.26
CA ALA A 199 11.16 8.19 -2.44
C ALA A 199 9.91 9.01 -2.73
N LYS A 200 9.48 8.99 -4.00
CA LYS A 200 8.17 9.51 -4.38
C LYS A 200 7.10 8.62 -3.76
N LYS A 201 6.07 9.22 -3.16
CA LYS A 201 4.93 8.47 -2.64
C LYS A 201 4.14 7.90 -3.83
N SER A 202 3.90 6.61 -3.84
CA SER A 202 3.24 5.91 -4.95
C SER A 202 2.15 4.96 -4.45
N LYS A 203 1.49 5.29 -3.34
CA LYS A 203 0.51 4.41 -2.68
C LYS A 203 -0.58 3.90 -3.64
N VAL A 204 -0.99 4.72 -4.62
CA VAL A 204 -1.97 4.31 -5.63
C VAL A 204 -1.52 3.06 -6.42
N LEU A 205 -0.21 2.86 -6.63
CA LEU A 205 0.35 1.72 -7.34
C LEU A 205 0.41 0.43 -6.50
N GLU A 206 0.11 0.51 -5.19
CA GLU A 206 -0.05 -0.70 -4.36
C GLU A 206 -1.35 -1.45 -4.69
N TYR A 207 -2.29 -0.80 -5.38
CA TYR A 207 -3.55 -1.37 -5.81
C TYR A 207 -3.47 -1.87 -7.26
N ALA A 208 -4.22 -2.93 -7.55
CA ALA A 208 -4.43 -3.38 -8.92
C ALA A 208 -5.39 -2.43 -9.66
N VAL A 209 -6.46 -2.02 -8.99
CA VAL A 209 -7.41 -1.02 -9.47
C VAL A 209 -7.70 -0.02 -8.35
N ALA A 210 -7.45 1.25 -8.63
CA ALA A 210 -7.81 2.37 -7.76
C ALA A 210 -8.80 3.28 -8.50
N SER A 211 -9.99 3.50 -7.93
CA SER A 211 -11.03 4.34 -8.53
C SER A 211 -11.51 5.45 -7.61
N ARG A 212 -11.84 6.62 -8.15
CA ARG A 212 -12.60 7.62 -7.41
C ARG A 212 -14.09 7.31 -7.36
N GLY A 213 -14.57 6.70 -8.42
CA GLY A 213 -15.93 6.21 -8.55
C GLY A 213 -16.07 4.77 -8.10
N ARG A 214 -17.18 4.16 -8.50
CA ARG A 214 -17.47 2.76 -8.24
C ARG A 214 -16.62 1.86 -9.16
N ILE A 215 -16.37 0.64 -8.71
CA ILE A 215 -15.71 -0.43 -9.49
C ILE A 215 -16.66 -1.61 -9.56
N TRP A 216 -16.85 -2.14 -10.76
CA TRP A 216 -17.50 -3.42 -10.98
C TRP A 216 -16.49 -4.39 -11.58
N LEU A 217 -16.39 -5.58 -10.99
CA LEU A 217 -15.59 -6.68 -11.47
C LEU A 217 -16.54 -7.84 -11.82
N ASP A 218 -16.51 -8.30 -13.06
CA ASP A 218 -17.42 -9.33 -13.55
C ASP A 218 -16.71 -10.64 -13.89
N GLU A 219 -17.51 -11.67 -14.18
CA GLU A 219 -17.11 -13.02 -14.58
C GLU A 219 -15.88 -13.04 -15.50
N GLY A 220 -14.90 -13.91 -15.17
CA GLY A 220 -13.67 -14.05 -15.96
C GLY A 220 -12.54 -13.08 -15.59
N SER A 221 -12.74 -12.23 -14.58
CA SER A 221 -11.71 -11.31 -14.09
C SER A 221 -10.87 -11.92 -12.96
N VAL A 222 -9.54 -11.92 -13.15
CA VAL A 222 -8.54 -12.34 -12.17
C VAL A 222 -7.62 -11.16 -11.85
N VAL A 223 -7.58 -10.74 -10.58
CA VAL A 223 -6.85 -9.57 -10.11
C VAL A 223 -5.85 -9.99 -9.05
N HIS A 224 -4.56 -9.79 -9.32
CA HIS A 224 -3.46 -10.16 -8.42
C HIS A 224 -3.04 -9.03 -7.48
N GLY A 225 -4.01 -8.39 -6.83
CA GLY A 225 -3.75 -7.37 -5.82
C GLY A 225 -5.00 -6.68 -5.31
N PRO A 226 -4.85 -5.73 -4.37
CA PRO A 226 -5.98 -5.11 -3.72
C PRO A 226 -6.73 -4.14 -4.63
N LEU A 227 -8.04 -4.04 -4.43
CA LEU A 227 -8.92 -3.06 -5.05
C LEU A 227 -9.17 -1.89 -4.10
N TYR A 228 -9.27 -0.67 -4.62
CA TYR A 228 -9.58 0.51 -3.82
C TYR A 228 -10.53 1.45 -4.54
N SER A 229 -11.55 1.93 -3.82
CA SER A 229 -12.42 3.00 -4.28
C SER A 229 -12.50 4.10 -3.24
N THR A 230 -12.50 5.38 -3.64
CA THR A 230 -12.82 6.49 -2.71
C THR A 230 -14.32 6.67 -2.51
N TRP A 231 -15.18 5.84 -3.11
CA TRP A 231 -16.62 5.97 -3.05
C TRP A 231 -17.16 5.89 -1.61
N ASN A 232 -17.87 6.93 -1.17
CA ASN A 232 -18.36 7.08 0.20
C ASN A 232 -19.86 7.44 0.26
N ARG A 233 -20.64 6.99 -0.73
CA ARG A 233 -22.09 7.24 -0.83
C ARG A 233 -22.89 5.96 -0.60
N PRO A 234 -22.96 5.46 0.65
CA PRO A 234 -23.68 4.23 0.96
C PRO A 234 -25.19 4.32 0.70
N GLU A 235 -25.75 5.52 0.61
CA GLU A 235 -27.16 5.72 0.25
C GLU A 235 -27.48 5.38 -1.21
N ILE A 236 -26.46 5.24 -2.06
CA ILE A 236 -26.60 4.75 -3.45
C ILE A 236 -26.29 3.27 -3.53
N GLY A 237 -25.23 2.83 -2.86
CA GLY A 237 -24.74 1.46 -2.95
C GLY A 237 -23.24 1.35 -2.63
N PRO A 238 -22.68 0.15 -2.71
CA PRO A 238 -21.28 -0.11 -2.40
C PRO A 238 -20.32 0.56 -3.40
N GLY A 239 -19.08 0.78 -2.98
CA GLY A 239 -18.03 1.32 -3.86
C GLY A 239 -17.46 0.28 -4.81
N ILE A 240 -17.46 -1.00 -4.43
CA ILE A 240 -16.87 -2.09 -5.21
C ILE A 240 -17.88 -3.25 -5.19
N GLU A 241 -18.18 -3.80 -6.36
CA GLU A 241 -19.02 -4.99 -6.53
C GLU A 241 -18.27 -6.02 -7.36
N THR A 242 -18.48 -7.31 -7.05
CA THR A 242 -17.78 -8.42 -7.70
C THR A 242 -18.76 -9.57 -7.94
N SER A 243 -18.68 -10.21 -9.11
CA SER A 243 -19.50 -11.37 -9.49
C SER A 243 -18.88 -12.70 -9.02
N PRO A 244 -19.66 -13.81 -8.90
CA PRO A 244 -19.18 -15.10 -8.41
C PRO A 244 -17.96 -15.69 -9.12
N GLY A 245 -17.81 -15.49 -10.43
CA GLY A 245 -16.64 -15.97 -11.18
C GLY A 245 -15.46 -14.99 -11.25
N THR A 246 -15.35 -14.09 -10.28
CA THR A 246 -14.17 -13.24 -10.10
C THR A 246 -13.17 -13.83 -9.13
N GLU A 247 -11.89 -13.50 -9.32
CA GLU A 247 -10.83 -13.80 -8.35
C GLU A 247 -10.02 -12.55 -8.04
N VAL A 248 -10.05 -12.08 -6.79
CA VAL A 248 -9.25 -10.98 -6.27
C VAL A 248 -8.24 -11.55 -5.26
N HIS A 249 -7.01 -11.78 -5.70
CA HIS A 249 -5.88 -12.17 -4.84
C HIS A 249 -5.35 -10.94 -4.09
N GLY A 250 -6.21 -10.38 -3.24
CA GLY A 250 -6.01 -9.17 -2.47
C GLY A 250 -7.27 -8.75 -1.71
N THR A 251 -7.20 -7.61 -1.03
CA THR A 251 -8.34 -7.06 -0.27
C THR A 251 -9.20 -6.10 -1.09
N ILE A 252 -10.49 -6.05 -0.77
CA ILE A 252 -11.42 -5.01 -1.23
C ILE A 252 -11.38 -3.87 -0.20
N ASN A 253 -10.97 -2.66 -0.62
CA ASN A 253 -10.74 -1.54 0.29
C ASN A 253 -11.79 -0.44 0.06
N THR A 254 -12.61 -0.18 1.08
CA THR A 254 -13.71 0.79 1.03
C THR A 254 -13.64 1.78 2.19
N PRO A 255 -13.92 3.08 1.97
CA PRO A 255 -14.03 4.06 3.03
C PRO A 255 -15.40 4.09 3.71
N ILE A 256 -16.36 3.29 3.21
CA ILE A 256 -17.66 3.10 3.87
C ILE A 256 -17.42 2.24 5.11
N THR A 257 -17.85 2.73 6.26
CA THR A 257 -17.71 1.99 7.53
C THR A 257 -18.71 0.85 7.63
N VAL A 258 -18.46 -0.14 8.49
CA VAL A 258 -19.44 -1.22 8.77
C VAL A 258 -20.77 -0.64 9.25
N ASP A 259 -20.73 0.34 10.16
CA ASP A 259 -21.93 1.03 10.65
C ASP A 259 -22.76 1.67 9.52
N ASP A 260 -22.09 2.29 8.53
CA ASP A 260 -22.76 2.92 7.39
C ASP A 260 -23.31 1.89 6.40
N VAL A 261 -22.61 0.76 6.21
CA VAL A 261 -23.08 -0.38 5.40
C VAL A 261 -24.38 -0.92 5.99
N GLU A 262 -24.39 -1.19 7.31
CA GLU A 262 -25.57 -1.68 8.04
C GLU A 262 -26.72 -0.66 8.00
N ALA A 263 -26.44 0.63 8.25
CA ALA A 263 -27.45 1.69 8.26
C ALA A 263 -28.14 1.89 6.90
N ASN A 264 -27.49 1.53 5.80
CA ASN A 264 -28.02 1.65 4.44
C ASN A 264 -28.51 0.32 3.86
N ASN A 265 -28.58 -0.75 4.66
CA ASN A 265 -28.96 -2.11 4.20
C ASN A 265 -28.10 -2.59 3.02
N ILE A 266 -26.81 -2.27 3.02
CA ILE A 266 -25.85 -2.84 2.08
C ILE A 266 -25.35 -4.15 2.69
N GLN A 267 -25.36 -5.23 1.92
CA GLN A 267 -24.74 -6.48 2.33
C GLN A 267 -23.49 -6.70 1.49
N MET A 268 -22.33 -6.31 2.00
CA MET A 268 -21.07 -6.53 1.29
C MET A 268 -20.68 -8.00 1.28
N GLU A 269 -20.80 -8.67 2.43
CA GLU A 269 -20.46 -10.07 2.63
C GLU A 269 -21.43 -10.69 3.65
N THR A 270 -21.61 -12.02 3.60
CA THR A 270 -22.42 -12.71 4.60
C THR A 270 -21.66 -12.83 5.93
N LEU A 271 -22.23 -12.24 6.99
CA LEU A 271 -21.69 -12.28 8.35
C LEU A 271 -22.48 -13.24 9.26
N GLY A 272 -21.79 -13.88 10.20
CA GLY A 272 -22.42 -14.66 11.27
C GLY A 272 -22.84 -13.80 12.47
N ASP A 273 -23.46 -14.42 13.47
CA ASP A 273 -23.95 -13.73 14.69
C ASP A 273 -22.84 -13.02 15.49
N ASN A 274 -21.57 -13.38 15.27
CA ASN A 274 -20.41 -12.73 15.87
C ASN A 274 -19.86 -11.54 15.05
N GLY A 275 -20.51 -11.18 13.94
CA GLY A 275 -20.08 -10.12 13.03
C GLY A 275 -18.89 -10.50 12.13
N ASN A 276 -18.46 -11.76 12.13
CA ASN A 276 -17.35 -12.23 11.30
C ASN A 276 -17.86 -12.94 10.04
N PRO A 277 -17.05 -12.95 8.96
CA PRO A 277 -17.42 -13.61 7.71
C PRO A 277 -17.63 -15.11 7.84
N MET A 278 -18.55 -15.61 7.02
CA MET A 278 -18.94 -17.02 6.97
C MET A 278 -18.13 -17.79 5.94
N PHE A 279 -17.74 -19.02 6.28
CA PHE A 279 -17.02 -19.92 5.39
C PHE A 279 -17.61 -21.32 5.44
N HIS A 280 -17.64 -21.99 4.30
CA HIS A 280 -17.79 -23.42 4.23
C HIS A 280 -16.65 -24.12 4.96
N PHE A 281 -16.96 -25.24 5.63
CA PHE A 281 -15.94 -26.01 6.34
C PHE A 281 -14.90 -26.61 5.37
N GLY A 282 -15.27 -26.86 4.11
CA GLY A 282 -14.39 -27.40 3.07
C GLY A 282 -13.96 -28.87 3.27
N VAL A 283 -14.21 -29.42 4.45
CA VAL A 283 -13.91 -30.80 4.86
C VAL A 283 -15.06 -31.34 5.72
N ASP A 284 -15.04 -32.64 6.01
CA ASP A 284 -15.89 -33.22 7.04
C ASP A 284 -15.51 -32.61 8.40
N ALA A 285 -16.44 -31.88 9.01
CA ALA A 285 -16.25 -31.16 10.26
C ALA A 285 -16.92 -31.89 11.42
N TYR A 286 -16.30 -31.83 12.60
CA TYR A 286 -16.74 -32.48 13.83
C TYR A 286 -16.81 -31.50 15.00
N ASP A 287 -17.71 -31.76 15.97
CA ASP A 287 -17.79 -31.04 17.24
C ASP A 287 -16.72 -31.50 18.24
N LEU A 288 -16.69 -30.89 19.44
CA LEU A 288 -15.75 -31.27 20.51
C LEU A 288 -15.91 -32.73 20.98
N ASP A 289 -17.10 -33.32 20.81
CA ASP A 289 -17.40 -34.69 21.22
C ASP A 289 -17.10 -35.71 20.11
N GLY A 290 -16.64 -35.24 18.93
CA GLY A 290 -16.31 -36.05 17.76
C GLY A 290 -17.52 -36.46 16.92
N ASN A 291 -18.69 -35.85 17.13
CA ASN A 291 -19.85 -36.05 16.26
C ASN A 291 -19.74 -35.12 15.04
N PRO A 292 -20.33 -35.47 13.88
CA PRO A 292 -20.41 -34.56 12.75
C PRO A 292 -21.01 -33.20 13.16
N ALA A 293 -20.31 -32.12 12.83
CA ALA A 293 -20.75 -30.77 13.09
C ALA A 293 -22.08 -30.48 12.37
N PHE A 294 -22.93 -29.66 12.99
CA PHE A 294 -24.20 -29.28 12.39
C PHE A 294 -23.98 -28.18 11.34
N GLY A 295 -24.46 -28.43 10.11
CA GLY A 295 -24.27 -27.51 8.97
C GLY A 295 -23.01 -27.81 8.18
N THR A 296 -22.75 -27.00 7.15
CA THR A 296 -21.57 -27.12 6.27
C THR A 296 -20.74 -25.84 6.22
N TYR A 297 -21.09 -24.86 7.05
CA TYR A 297 -20.47 -23.55 7.08
C TYR A 297 -20.67 -22.89 8.46
N GLY A 298 -19.86 -21.89 8.76
CA GLY A 298 -19.98 -21.07 9.96
C GLY A 298 -18.96 -19.93 9.99
N PRO A 299 -19.02 -19.06 11.02
CA PRO A 299 -18.13 -17.90 11.10
C PRO A 299 -16.75 -18.29 11.63
N VAL A 300 -15.81 -17.34 11.61
CA VAL A 300 -14.48 -17.49 12.22
C VAL A 300 -14.42 -16.85 13.62
N ASP A 301 -13.50 -17.34 14.45
CA ASP A 301 -13.07 -16.65 15.67
C ASP A 301 -11.94 -15.63 15.42
N ASP A 302 -11.54 -14.89 16.47
CA ASP A 302 -10.49 -13.86 16.41
C ASP A 302 -9.11 -14.39 15.96
N ASN A 303 -8.91 -15.71 15.98
CA ASN A 303 -7.66 -16.37 15.56
C ASN A 303 -7.76 -16.96 14.14
N GLY A 304 -8.87 -16.75 13.43
CA GLY A 304 -9.07 -17.21 12.06
C GLY A 304 -9.39 -18.70 11.93
N TYR A 305 -10.04 -19.29 12.93
CA TYR A 305 -10.50 -20.67 12.89
C TYR A 305 -12.01 -20.76 12.91
N LEU A 306 -12.56 -21.74 12.18
CA LEU A 306 -13.99 -21.90 12.00
C LEU A 306 -14.71 -22.29 13.31
N LEU A 307 -15.93 -21.81 13.39
CA LEU A 307 -16.95 -22.12 14.38
C LEU A 307 -18.19 -22.66 13.65
N ASP A 308 -19.05 -23.39 14.36
CA ASP A 308 -20.41 -23.67 13.88
C ASP A 308 -21.30 -22.41 13.98
N THR A 309 -22.54 -22.50 13.47
CA THR A 309 -23.52 -21.40 13.56
C THR A 309 -23.95 -21.06 14.99
N ALA A 310 -23.62 -21.90 15.98
CA ALA A 310 -23.85 -21.66 17.40
C ALA A 310 -22.58 -21.15 18.11
N LEU A 311 -21.54 -20.78 17.36
CA LEU A 311 -20.24 -20.27 17.81
C LEU A 311 -19.38 -21.27 18.59
N ASN A 312 -19.57 -22.58 18.38
CA ASN A 312 -18.71 -23.62 18.94
C ASN A 312 -17.56 -23.97 17.99
N PRO A 313 -16.34 -24.26 18.49
CA PRO A 313 -15.23 -24.71 17.65
C PRO A 313 -15.54 -25.98 16.87
N VAL A 314 -15.12 -26.02 15.60
CA VAL A 314 -15.20 -27.21 14.74
C VAL A 314 -13.80 -27.77 14.43
N PHE A 315 -13.74 -29.08 14.22
CA PHE A 315 -12.50 -29.85 14.04
C PHE A 315 -12.53 -30.70 12.77
N ASP A 316 -11.36 -30.95 12.20
CA ASP A 316 -11.16 -31.91 11.11
C ASP A 316 -11.17 -33.36 11.63
N GLU A 317 -11.10 -34.34 10.71
CA GLU A 317 -11.03 -35.77 11.04
C GLU A 317 -9.83 -36.16 11.94
N ASN A 318 -8.81 -35.32 12.01
CA ASN A 318 -7.61 -35.53 12.83
C ASN A 318 -7.71 -34.85 14.22
N GLY A 319 -8.84 -34.19 14.51
CA GLY A 319 -9.06 -33.44 15.75
C GLY A 319 -8.34 -32.09 15.80
N ASN A 320 -7.87 -31.56 14.67
CA ASN A 320 -7.31 -30.21 14.59
C ASN A 320 -8.44 -29.21 14.30
N ARG A 321 -8.29 -27.98 14.79
CA ARG A 321 -9.22 -26.91 14.42
C ARG A 321 -9.09 -26.58 12.93
N ILE A 322 -10.23 -26.37 12.29
CA ILE A 322 -10.28 -25.99 10.88
C ILE A 322 -9.95 -24.50 10.77
N ALA A 323 -8.86 -24.17 10.07
CA ALA A 323 -8.48 -22.78 9.80
C ALA A 323 -9.32 -22.22 8.65
N GLN A 324 -9.53 -20.90 8.64
CA GLN A 324 -10.20 -20.23 7.53
C GLN A 324 -9.43 -20.43 6.22
N ASP A 325 -10.18 -20.64 5.14
CA ASP A 325 -9.68 -20.66 3.77
C ASP A 325 -10.57 -19.76 2.94
N PHE A 326 -9.98 -18.71 2.36
CA PHE A 326 -10.72 -17.74 1.56
C PHE A 326 -11.36 -18.34 0.30
N ALA A 327 -10.84 -19.48 -0.19
CA ALA A 327 -11.47 -20.23 -1.28
C ALA A 327 -12.81 -20.85 -0.89
N ASN A 328 -13.06 -21.03 0.41
CA ASN A 328 -14.28 -21.63 0.95
C ASN A 328 -15.25 -20.58 1.53
N ARG A 329 -15.06 -19.28 1.23
CA ARG A 329 -15.98 -18.24 1.71
C ARG A 329 -17.41 -18.53 1.24
N TYR A 330 -18.38 -18.33 2.15
CA TYR A 330 -19.80 -18.46 1.84
C TYR A 330 -20.32 -17.13 1.30
N TYR A 331 -21.01 -17.17 0.16
CA TYR A 331 -21.62 -16.01 -0.47
C TYR A 331 -23.12 -16.22 -0.59
N SER A 332 -23.90 -15.28 -0.07
CA SER A 332 -25.35 -15.26 -0.30
C SER A 332 -25.71 -14.59 -1.62
N GLU A 333 -26.98 -14.71 -2.05
CA GLU A 333 -27.46 -13.98 -3.22
C GLU A 333 -27.47 -12.46 -3.01
N GLU A 334 -27.56 -12.00 -1.75
CA GLU A 334 -27.66 -10.60 -1.34
C GLU A 334 -26.31 -9.89 -1.28
N ASP A 335 -25.20 -10.65 -1.26
CA ASP A 335 -23.84 -10.09 -1.12
C ASP A 335 -23.45 -9.27 -2.36
N TYR A 336 -22.79 -8.14 -2.17
CA TYR A 336 -22.22 -7.35 -3.27
C TYR A 336 -20.78 -7.75 -3.61
N ALA A 337 -20.05 -8.34 -2.66
CA ALA A 337 -18.75 -8.94 -2.90
C ALA A 337 -18.89 -10.46 -3.04
N LYS A 338 -18.78 -10.98 -4.26
CA LYS A 338 -18.83 -12.41 -4.59
C LYS A 338 -17.58 -12.83 -5.35
N GLY A 339 -17.30 -14.13 -5.37
CA GLY A 339 -16.05 -14.64 -5.94
C GLY A 339 -14.88 -14.47 -4.99
N TYR A 340 -13.73 -15.08 -5.30
CA TYR A 340 -12.62 -15.16 -4.36
C TYR A 340 -12.09 -13.78 -3.97
N HIS A 341 -11.93 -13.48 -2.68
CA HIS A 341 -11.20 -12.31 -2.19
C HIS A 341 -10.60 -12.55 -0.81
N GLU A 342 -9.43 -11.94 -0.52
CA GLU A 342 -8.72 -12.18 0.75
C GLU A 342 -9.41 -11.52 1.94
N ASN A 343 -10.03 -10.35 1.78
CA ASN A 343 -10.96 -9.79 2.77
C ASN A 343 -11.62 -8.50 2.28
N ILE A 344 -12.56 -7.96 3.05
CA ILE A 344 -13.01 -6.57 2.93
C ILE A 344 -12.38 -5.75 4.06
N ASN A 345 -11.80 -4.61 3.69
CA ASN A 345 -11.18 -3.66 4.61
C ASN A 345 -12.04 -2.40 4.70
N TYR A 346 -12.76 -2.26 5.83
CA TYR A 346 -13.60 -1.10 6.15
C TYR A 346 -12.84 0.00 6.92
N ASP A 347 -11.61 -0.26 7.37
CA ASP A 347 -10.79 0.68 8.15
C ASP A 347 -10.02 1.66 7.26
N VAL A 348 -10.45 1.82 6.01
CA VAL A 348 -9.79 2.71 5.06
C VAL A 348 -10.31 4.11 5.33
N PRO A 349 -9.45 5.07 5.72
CA PRO A 349 -9.92 6.43 5.95
C PRO A 349 -10.43 7.02 4.64
N PHE A 350 -11.60 7.67 4.70
CA PHE A 350 -12.07 8.49 3.59
C PHE A 350 -11.12 9.67 3.37
N THR A 351 -10.25 9.55 2.37
CA THR A 351 -9.35 10.63 1.95
C THR A 351 -9.65 10.96 0.49
N ASN A 352 -10.18 12.16 0.24
CA ASN A 352 -10.38 12.67 -1.12
C ASN A 352 -9.07 12.95 -1.89
N ASP A 353 -7.91 12.64 -1.31
CA ASP A 353 -6.60 13.21 -1.66
C ASP A 353 -5.52 12.14 -1.88
N MET A 354 -5.90 10.92 -2.25
CA MET A 354 -4.90 9.94 -2.69
C MET A 354 -4.22 10.49 -3.96
N GLU A 355 -2.88 10.50 -3.94
CA GLU A 355 -2.10 11.09 -5.02
C GLU A 355 -2.32 10.37 -6.34
N GLY A 356 -2.51 11.15 -7.41
CA GLY A 356 -2.81 10.63 -8.74
C GLY A 356 -4.30 10.38 -8.96
N MET A 357 -5.17 10.65 -7.99
CA MET A 357 -6.62 10.51 -8.17
C MET A 357 -7.28 11.84 -8.58
N ARG A 358 -6.60 12.98 -8.51
CA ARG A 358 -7.19 14.28 -8.83
C ARG A 358 -6.70 14.85 -10.15
N PRO A 359 -7.54 15.56 -10.94
CA PRO A 359 -7.09 16.23 -12.16
C PRO A 359 -5.93 17.20 -11.93
N GLU A 360 -5.93 17.90 -10.80
CA GLU A 360 -4.87 18.83 -10.36
C GLU A 360 -3.55 18.15 -9.95
N ASP A 361 -3.50 16.81 -9.93
CA ASP A 361 -2.26 16.06 -9.79
C ASP A 361 -1.54 15.91 -11.13
N TYR A 362 -2.17 16.28 -12.26
CA TYR A 362 -1.62 15.99 -13.58
C TYR A 362 -1.10 17.26 -14.28
N ASP A 363 0.14 17.18 -14.79
CA ASP A 363 0.71 18.11 -15.77
C ASP A 363 1.44 17.32 -16.86
N THR A 364 0.81 17.24 -18.03
CA THR A 364 1.32 16.50 -19.18
C THR A 364 1.98 17.40 -20.23
N SER A 365 2.16 18.70 -19.96
CA SER A 365 2.63 19.68 -20.93
C SER A 365 4.04 19.39 -21.48
N ASN A 366 4.90 18.80 -20.66
CA ASN A 366 6.24 18.38 -21.07
C ASN A 366 6.21 17.32 -22.18
N TYR A 367 5.24 16.40 -22.15
CA TYR A 367 5.05 15.41 -23.23
C TYR A 367 4.63 16.07 -24.54
N LYS A 368 3.72 17.05 -24.46
CA LYS A 368 3.27 17.82 -25.62
C LYS A 368 4.43 18.57 -26.28
N ALA A 369 5.32 19.16 -25.49
CA ALA A 369 6.46 19.92 -25.99
C ALA A 369 7.46 19.07 -26.79
N MET A 370 7.47 17.74 -26.60
CA MET A 370 8.31 16.80 -27.35
C MET A 370 7.69 16.34 -28.67
N CYS A 371 6.43 16.70 -28.95
CA CYS A 371 5.68 16.19 -30.09
C CYS A 371 5.58 17.20 -31.25
N SER A 372 5.49 16.67 -32.47
CA SER A 372 5.15 17.41 -33.69
C SER A 372 3.69 17.15 -34.08
N THR A 373 3.00 18.12 -34.67
CA THR A 373 1.60 17.92 -35.08
C THR A 373 1.48 16.82 -36.14
N ILE A 374 0.50 15.92 -35.97
CA ILE A 374 0.22 14.84 -36.91
C ILE A 374 -0.04 15.35 -38.34
N GLY A 375 0.44 14.57 -39.32
CA GLY A 375 0.31 14.89 -40.75
C GLY A 375 -1.09 14.68 -41.34
N SER A 376 -1.18 14.65 -42.67
CA SER A 376 -2.45 14.50 -43.40
C SER A 376 -3.11 13.14 -43.20
N TYR A 377 -4.44 13.09 -43.11
CA TYR A 377 -5.24 11.86 -43.04
C TYR A 377 -5.56 11.27 -44.44
N ASP A 378 -5.97 10.01 -44.49
CA ASP A 378 -6.28 9.27 -45.72
C ASP A 378 -7.69 9.56 -46.25
N ARG A 379 -8.68 9.53 -45.36
CA ARG A 379 -10.09 9.76 -45.65
C ARG A 379 -10.84 10.20 -44.40
N THR A 380 -12.12 10.53 -44.56
CA THR A 380 -13.04 10.73 -43.43
C THR A 380 -14.13 9.67 -43.42
N VAL A 381 -14.52 9.23 -42.24
CA VAL A 381 -15.68 8.36 -42.03
C VAL A 381 -16.63 8.98 -41.01
N THR A 382 -17.89 8.58 -41.04
CA THR A 382 -18.86 8.92 -39.99
C THR A 382 -19.00 7.73 -39.05
N GLU A 383 -18.78 7.97 -37.76
CA GLU A 383 -19.06 6.98 -36.72
C GLU A 383 -19.87 7.61 -35.59
N TYR A 384 -20.50 6.77 -34.77
CA TYR A 384 -21.23 7.18 -33.58
C TYR A 384 -20.51 6.73 -32.32
N PHE A 385 -20.73 7.43 -31.21
CA PHE A 385 -20.34 6.96 -29.88
C PHE A 385 -21.33 7.45 -28.81
N PRO A 386 -21.92 6.56 -28.00
CA PRO A 386 -21.92 5.10 -28.18
C PRO A 386 -22.51 4.67 -29.52
N TYR A 387 -22.05 3.56 -30.07
CA TYR A 387 -22.56 2.99 -31.32
C TYR A 387 -23.44 1.77 -31.06
N ALA A 388 -24.27 1.41 -32.03
CA ALA A 388 -25.02 0.17 -31.99
C ALA A 388 -24.05 -1.01 -32.06
N GLU A 389 -24.37 -2.09 -31.34
CA GLU A 389 -23.57 -3.30 -31.30
C GLU A 389 -23.15 -3.78 -32.70
N GLY A 390 -21.86 -4.07 -32.87
CA GLY A 390 -21.30 -4.51 -34.15
C GLY A 390 -21.25 -3.46 -35.27
N ASN A 391 -21.73 -2.22 -35.03
CA ASN A 391 -21.92 -1.25 -36.10
C ASN A 391 -21.65 0.21 -35.69
N TYR A 392 -20.40 0.64 -35.88
CA TYR A 392 -19.95 2.02 -35.65
C TYR A 392 -20.72 3.08 -36.47
N SER A 393 -21.38 2.70 -37.57
CA SER A 393 -22.13 3.63 -38.42
C SER A 393 -23.56 3.90 -37.94
N GLN A 394 -23.99 3.24 -36.86
CA GLN A 394 -25.32 3.42 -36.27
C GLN A 394 -25.21 3.86 -34.80
N PRO A 395 -26.09 4.76 -34.32
CA PRO A 395 -26.12 5.14 -32.91
C PRO A 395 -26.68 4.03 -32.02
N LYS A 396 -26.14 3.86 -30.80
CA LYS A 396 -26.74 2.99 -29.76
C LYS A 396 -28.12 3.49 -29.36
N SER A 397 -28.25 4.81 -29.23
CA SER A 397 -29.49 5.47 -28.80
C SER A 397 -29.58 6.91 -29.32
N SER A 398 -30.66 7.61 -28.99
CA SER A 398 -30.84 9.02 -29.36
C SER A 398 -29.85 9.97 -28.71
N SER A 399 -29.11 9.55 -27.67
CA SER A 399 -28.08 10.36 -27.00
C SER A 399 -26.68 10.21 -27.60
N SER A 400 -26.48 9.28 -28.55
CA SER A 400 -25.21 9.03 -29.21
C SER A 400 -24.70 10.24 -30.00
N PHE A 401 -23.40 10.52 -29.92
CA PHE A 401 -22.75 11.57 -30.68
C PHE A 401 -22.28 11.07 -32.04
N LYS A 402 -22.49 11.88 -33.08
CA LYS A 402 -21.97 11.66 -34.42
C LYS A 402 -20.59 12.32 -34.56
N TYR A 403 -19.58 11.54 -34.96
CA TYR A 403 -18.23 12.01 -35.22
C TYR A 403 -17.86 11.86 -36.69
N THR A 404 -17.30 12.92 -37.28
CA THR A 404 -16.57 12.82 -38.55
C THR A 404 -15.12 12.52 -38.23
N ARG A 405 -14.75 11.24 -38.31
CA ARG A 405 -13.41 10.77 -37.97
C ARG A 405 -12.45 10.92 -39.13
N ARG A 406 -11.23 11.40 -38.84
CA ARG A 406 -10.12 11.40 -39.79
C ARG A 406 -9.36 10.09 -39.67
N VAL A 407 -9.30 9.35 -40.77
CA VAL A 407 -8.73 8.01 -40.80
C VAL A 407 -7.25 8.07 -41.16
N TYR A 408 -6.44 7.37 -40.39
CA TYR A 408 -5.04 7.10 -40.66
C TYR A 408 -4.88 5.58 -40.73
N GLU A 409 -4.38 5.04 -41.84
CA GLU A 409 -4.35 3.59 -42.06
C GLU A 409 -2.98 3.12 -42.56
N ASN A 410 -2.42 2.06 -41.95
CA ASN A 410 -1.13 1.45 -42.30
C ASN A 410 0.06 2.42 -42.20
N ARG A 411 0.21 3.06 -41.04
CA ARG A 411 1.22 4.12 -40.84
C ARG A 411 1.96 3.98 -39.52
N THR A 412 3.21 4.45 -39.51
CA THR A 412 4.01 4.61 -38.29
C THR A 412 4.13 6.08 -37.93
N PHE A 413 3.89 6.40 -36.67
CA PHE A 413 4.03 7.74 -36.11
C PHE A 413 5.07 7.73 -34.99
N SER A 414 5.84 8.81 -34.85
CA SER A 414 6.71 8.98 -33.69
C SER A 414 6.68 10.41 -33.17
N ASN A 415 6.51 10.56 -31.86
CA ASN A 415 6.43 11.87 -31.19
C ASN A 415 5.44 12.80 -31.88
N VAL A 416 4.17 12.37 -31.97
CA VAL A 416 3.12 13.13 -32.67
C VAL A 416 2.05 13.64 -31.71
N SER A 417 1.54 14.83 -31.98
CA SER A 417 0.35 15.37 -31.34
C SER A 417 -0.86 15.33 -32.27
N VAL A 418 -2.01 14.90 -31.76
CA VAL A 418 -3.30 14.95 -32.44
C VAL A 418 -4.04 16.20 -31.94
N PRO A 419 -4.22 17.23 -32.77
CA PRO A 419 -4.93 18.45 -32.37
C PRO A 419 -6.38 18.19 -31.94
N GLN A 420 -6.99 19.18 -31.28
CA GLN A 420 -8.38 19.13 -30.86
C GLN A 420 -9.34 18.97 -32.04
N GLY A 421 -10.44 18.22 -31.84
CA GLY A 421 -11.49 18.04 -32.83
C GLY A 421 -11.09 17.21 -34.05
N GLN A 422 -10.00 16.45 -33.94
CA GLN A 422 -9.56 15.55 -35.00
C GLN A 422 -10.42 14.29 -35.05
N HIS A 423 -10.86 13.81 -33.89
CA HIS A 423 -11.66 12.60 -33.70
C HIS A 423 -11.10 11.41 -34.49
N ALA A 424 -9.78 11.19 -34.37
CA ALA A 424 -9.06 10.28 -35.25
C ALA A 424 -9.58 8.84 -35.17
N LEU A 425 -9.45 8.14 -36.29
CA LEU A 425 -9.51 6.68 -36.37
C LEU A 425 -8.16 6.21 -36.88
N PHE A 426 -7.43 5.45 -36.06
CA PHE A 426 -6.18 4.82 -36.44
C PHE A 426 -6.45 3.35 -36.73
N LYS A 427 -5.99 2.87 -37.89
CA LYS A 427 -6.18 1.48 -38.33
C LYS A 427 -4.84 0.88 -38.72
N ASN A 428 -4.45 -0.22 -38.07
CA ASN A 428 -3.17 -0.87 -38.33
C ASN A 428 -2.01 0.13 -38.31
N CYS A 429 -1.95 0.97 -37.27
CA CYS A 429 -0.92 1.98 -37.08
C CYS A 429 0.06 1.58 -35.98
N THR A 430 1.31 1.99 -36.11
CA THR A 430 2.34 1.84 -35.08
C THR A 430 2.71 3.20 -34.49
N PHE A 431 2.76 3.30 -33.17
CA PHE A 431 3.17 4.51 -32.47
C PHE A 431 4.48 4.28 -31.70
N GLU A 432 5.48 5.09 -32.01
CA GLU A 432 6.80 5.06 -31.40
C GLU A 432 6.97 6.25 -30.44
N ASN A 433 7.43 5.99 -29.22
CA ASN A 433 7.67 7.00 -28.16
C ASN A 433 6.40 7.68 -27.62
N ILE A 434 5.98 8.84 -28.14
CA ILE A 434 4.86 9.61 -27.57
C ILE A 434 3.77 9.83 -28.62
N LEU A 435 2.54 9.44 -28.27
CA LEU A 435 1.31 9.92 -28.89
C LEU A 435 0.63 10.89 -27.93
N PHE A 436 0.66 12.19 -28.25
CA PHE A 436 -0.03 13.21 -27.47
C PHE A 436 -1.41 13.52 -28.07
N ILE A 437 -2.46 13.56 -27.26
CA ILE A 437 -3.83 13.84 -27.72
C ILE A 437 -4.32 15.12 -27.05
N GLU A 438 -4.60 16.13 -27.87
CA GLU A 438 -4.97 17.43 -27.35
C GLU A 438 -6.46 17.51 -26.99
N ALA A 439 -6.76 18.20 -25.89
CA ALA A 439 -8.11 18.52 -25.45
C ALA A 439 -8.11 19.86 -24.70
N ARG A 440 -9.27 20.49 -24.55
CA ARG A 440 -9.40 21.66 -23.68
C ARG A 440 -9.68 21.27 -22.24
N THR A 441 -8.95 21.94 -21.35
CA THR A 441 -9.13 21.95 -19.90
C THR A 441 -10.57 22.35 -19.51
N ASN A 442 -11.11 23.41 -20.12
CA ASN A 442 -12.51 23.84 -19.95
C ASN A 442 -13.19 23.92 -21.32
N TYR A 443 -13.94 22.89 -21.70
CA TYR A 443 -14.68 22.89 -22.96
C TYR A 443 -16.12 23.41 -22.75
N ASN A 444 -16.54 24.34 -23.60
CA ASN A 444 -17.86 24.99 -23.49
C ASN A 444 -18.83 24.37 -24.50
N THR A 445 -19.94 23.82 -23.99
CA THR A 445 -20.97 23.15 -24.79
C THR A 445 -21.88 24.10 -25.57
N ASN A 446 -21.86 25.40 -25.26
CA ASN A 446 -22.65 26.44 -25.92
C ASN A 446 -21.94 27.05 -27.13
N ILE A 447 -20.77 26.54 -27.52
CA ILE A 447 -20.03 27.10 -28.64
C ILE A 447 -20.56 26.51 -29.95
N ASN A 448 -21.35 27.32 -30.66
CA ASN A 448 -21.72 27.12 -32.06
C ASN A 448 -20.51 27.37 -32.99
N THR A 449 -19.43 26.60 -32.82
CA THR A 449 -18.26 26.65 -33.69
C THR A 449 -18.02 25.31 -34.35
N ASN A 450 -17.60 25.34 -35.62
CA ASN A 450 -17.14 24.19 -36.41
C ASN A 450 -15.86 23.51 -35.87
N TYR A 451 -15.46 23.80 -34.62
CA TYR A 451 -14.24 23.31 -34.00
C TYR A 451 -14.58 22.62 -32.68
N SER A 452 -14.47 21.30 -32.67
CA SER A 452 -14.57 20.52 -31.45
C SER A 452 -13.34 20.76 -30.58
N GLN A 453 -13.57 20.89 -29.28
CA GLN A 453 -12.54 21.17 -28.25
C GLN A 453 -12.07 19.89 -27.53
N THR A 454 -12.53 18.74 -28.01
CA THR A 454 -12.35 17.43 -27.41
C THR A 454 -11.84 16.45 -28.46
N ASN A 455 -11.43 15.26 -28.03
CA ASN A 455 -11.06 14.19 -28.93
C ASN A 455 -11.67 12.86 -28.47
N ASN A 456 -12.49 12.28 -29.35
CA ASN A 456 -12.93 10.90 -29.24
C ASN A 456 -12.15 10.12 -30.31
N ILE A 457 -11.22 9.27 -29.89
CA ILE A 457 -10.26 8.58 -30.76
C ILE A 457 -10.49 7.08 -30.67
N ARG A 458 -10.50 6.41 -31.82
CA ARG A 458 -10.58 4.96 -31.91
C ARG A 458 -9.31 4.41 -32.54
N PHE A 459 -8.76 3.35 -31.94
CA PHE A 459 -7.62 2.60 -32.42
C PHE A 459 -8.10 1.20 -32.79
N GLU A 460 -7.79 0.77 -34.01
CA GLU A 460 -8.14 -0.54 -34.55
C GLU A 460 -6.84 -1.22 -34.96
N ASP A 461 -6.53 -2.37 -34.35
CA ASP A 461 -5.33 -3.17 -34.64
C ASP A 461 -4.02 -2.37 -34.56
N CYS A 462 -3.87 -1.50 -33.55
CA CYS A 462 -2.70 -0.62 -33.44
C CYS A 462 -1.63 -1.18 -32.50
N THR A 463 -0.36 -0.87 -32.78
CA THR A 463 0.77 -1.22 -31.92
C THR A 463 1.34 0.04 -31.25
N PHE A 464 1.57 -0.02 -29.94
CA PHE A 464 2.12 1.08 -29.14
C PHE A 464 3.46 0.66 -28.53
N ASN A 465 4.53 1.19 -29.11
CA ASN A 465 5.91 1.07 -28.64
C ASN A 465 6.30 2.28 -27.75
N GLY A 466 5.32 2.85 -27.06
CA GLY A 466 5.48 4.07 -26.28
C GLY A 466 4.21 4.42 -25.50
N VAL A 467 4.12 5.68 -25.08
CA VAL A 467 3.07 6.19 -24.21
C VAL A 467 2.02 6.99 -24.95
N ILE A 468 0.76 6.79 -24.60
CA ILE A 468 -0.35 7.65 -25.01
C ILE A 468 -0.62 8.63 -23.88
N VAL A 469 -0.52 9.92 -24.17
CA VAL A 469 -0.68 11.00 -23.18
C VAL A 469 -1.72 11.98 -23.67
N THR A 470 -2.59 12.47 -22.79
CA THR A 470 -3.57 13.50 -23.15
C THR A 470 -3.27 14.82 -22.44
N ASP A 471 -3.84 15.92 -22.95
CA ASP A 471 -4.09 17.10 -22.10
C ASP A 471 -4.97 16.70 -20.90
N VAL A 472 -5.10 17.58 -19.89
CA VAL A 472 -5.86 17.34 -18.65
C VAL A 472 -7.17 18.16 -18.64
N PRO A 473 -8.32 17.60 -19.06
CA PRO A 473 -9.63 18.25 -18.92
C PRO A 473 -10.01 18.46 -17.44
N SER A 474 -10.35 19.67 -17.03
CA SER A 474 -10.75 20.02 -15.65
C SER A 474 -12.27 20.16 -15.45
N SER A 475 -13.06 20.28 -16.53
CA SER A 475 -14.52 20.42 -16.46
C SER A 475 -15.24 19.16 -16.93
N THR A 476 -15.42 18.20 -16.04
CA THR A 476 -16.13 16.94 -16.35
C THR A 476 -17.58 16.92 -15.84
N ASN A 477 -18.05 17.98 -15.17
CA ASN A 477 -19.43 18.09 -14.66
C ASN A 477 -20.52 18.07 -15.76
N HIS A 478 -20.15 18.03 -17.03
CA HIS A 478 -21.10 17.88 -18.12
C HIS A 478 -21.34 16.40 -18.41
N TYR A 479 -22.61 15.96 -18.36
CA TYR A 479 -23.04 14.55 -18.52
C TYR A 479 -22.54 13.83 -19.78
N SER A 480 -22.03 14.54 -20.79
CA SER A 480 -21.49 13.96 -22.03
C SER A 480 -19.97 14.00 -22.15
N TRP A 481 -19.25 14.31 -21.07
CA TRP A 481 -17.78 14.39 -21.10
C TRP A 481 -17.13 13.08 -21.58
N TRP A 482 -17.61 11.96 -21.06
CA TRP A 482 -17.12 10.61 -21.35
C TRP A 482 -17.32 10.23 -22.82
N MET A 483 -18.37 10.75 -23.48
CA MET A 483 -18.60 10.55 -24.91
C MET A 483 -17.68 11.39 -25.80
N ARG A 484 -17.10 12.47 -25.25
CA ARG A 484 -16.39 13.52 -26.01
C ARG A 484 -14.89 13.42 -25.92
N ASN A 485 -14.36 13.06 -24.76
CA ASN A 485 -12.96 12.73 -24.53
C ASN A 485 -12.89 11.24 -24.21
N SER A 486 -12.58 10.44 -25.24
CA SER A 486 -12.52 8.99 -25.10
C SER A 486 -11.47 8.38 -25.99
N LEU A 487 -10.82 7.34 -25.51
CA LEU A 487 -9.89 6.46 -26.20
C LEU A 487 -10.50 5.07 -26.23
N THR A 488 -10.82 4.57 -27.42
CA THR A 488 -11.41 3.23 -27.61
C THR A 488 -10.41 2.37 -28.37
N PHE A 489 -10.07 1.20 -27.83
CA PHE A 489 -9.14 0.24 -28.42
C PHE A 489 -9.92 -1.00 -28.86
N THR A 490 -9.91 -1.27 -30.17
CA THR A 490 -10.67 -2.36 -30.80
C THR A 490 -9.75 -3.26 -31.61
N GLY A 491 -10.11 -4.53 -31.79
CA GLY A 491 -9.26 -5.51 -32.47
C GLY A 491 -7.98 -5.82 -31.70
N GLU A 492 -6.94 -6.28 -32.39
CA GLU A 492 -5.66 -6.70 -31.78
C GLU A 492 -4.75 -5.49 -31.51
N SER A 493 -5.12 -4.65 -30.52
CA SER A 493 -4.26 -3.56 -30.07
C SER A 493 -3.18 -4.06 -29.09
N ILE A 494 -1.91 -3.76 -29.37
CA ILE A 494 -0.76 -4.30 -28.62
C ILE A 494 0.00 -3.14 -27.96
N PHE A 495 0.26 -3.23 -26.66
CA PHE A 495 1.04 -2.22 -25.93
C PHE A 495 2.34 -2.85 -25.39
N GLU A 496 3.41 -2.74 -26.17
CA GLU A 496 4.73 -3.24 -25.76
C GLU A 496 5.53 -2.24 -24.93
N ASN A 497 5.29 -0.94 -25.15
CA ASN A 497 6.04 0.17 -24.59
C ASN A 497 7.57 -0.10 -24.52
N THR A 498 8.23 -0.19 -25.68
CA THR A 498 9.69 -0.33 -25.77
C THR A 498 10.45 1.01 -25.69
N SER A 499 9.73 2.09 -25.40
CA SER A 499 10.30 3.45 -25.28
C SER A 499 11.11 3.62 -24.00
N SER A 500 11.81 4.75 -23.87
CA SER A 500 12.47 5.12 -22.61
C SER A 500 11.51 5.55 -21.49
N ILE A 501 10.20 5.65 -21.76
CA ILE A 501 9.16 6.07 -20.83
C ILE A 501 8.37 4.83 -20.39
N GLN A 502 8.98 4.01 -19.54
CA GLN A 502 8.44 2.71 -19.11
C GLN A 502 7.37 2.84 -18.02
N GLU A 503 7.26 4.01 -17.39
CA GLU A 503 6.46 4.18 -16.17
C GLU A 503 4.94 4.27 -16.40
N ALA A 504 4.47 4.48 -17.63
CA ALA A 504 3.05 4.46 -18.00
C ALA A 504 2.87 3.84 -19.39
N THR A 505 1.68 3.29 -19.67
CA THR A 505 1.26 3.04 -21.06
C THR A 505 0.23 4.07 -21.50
N LEU A 506 -0.70 4.42 -20.61
CA LEU A 506 -1.79 5.35 -20.86
C LEU A 506 -1.84 6.38 -19.73
N LEU A 507 -1.55 7.64 -20.07
CA LEU A 507 -1.67 8.78 -19.16
C LEU A 507 -2.73 9.73 -19.71
N ALA A 508 -4.00 9.33 -19.54
CA ALA A 508 -5.15 10.00 -20.14
C ALA A 508 -6.14 10.54 -19.08
N PRO A 509 -5.69 11.47 -18.21
CA PRO A 509 -6.50 11.95 -17.11
C PRO A 509 -7.83 12.54 -17.61
N ASN A 510 -8.95 12.12 -17.02
CA ASN A 510 -10.31 12.53 -17.42
C ASN A 510 -10.67 12.24 -18.90
N PHE A 511 -10.03 11.25 -19.54
CA PHE A 511 -10.53 10.62 -20.76
C PHE A 511 -11.17 9.28 -20.41
N ASN A 512 -12.31 8.98 -21.02
CA ASN A 512 -12.88 7.63 -20.94
C ASN A 512 -11.98 6.65 -21.73
N ILE A 513 -11.52 5.57 -21.10
CA ILE A 513 -10.71 4.54 -21.74
C ILE A 513 -11.54 3.29 -21.86
N ASN A 514 -11.71 2.79 -23.09
CA ASN A 514 -12.37 1.51 -23.35
C ASN A 514 -11.36 0.59 -24.01
N ILE A 515 -11.03 -0.51 -23.33
CA ILE A 515 -10.10 -1.54 -23.80
C ILE A 515 -10.91 -2.75 -24.21
N GLY A 516 -10.71 -3.21 -25.44
CA GLY A 516 -11.59 -4.21 -26.03
C GLY A 516 -12.85 -3.57 -26.62
N SER A 517 -13.57 -4.33 -27.45
CA SER A 517 -14.79 -3.87 -28.10
C SER A 517 -15.97 -4.78 -27.82
N THR A 518 -17.11 -4.19 -27.53
CA THR A 518 -18.40 -4.91 -27.42
C THR A 518 -19.00 -5.24 -28.79
N ALA A 519 -18.35 -4.83 -29.88
CA ALA A 519 -18.82 -5.04 -31.24
C ALA A 519 -18.52 -6.44 -31.82
N GLN A 520 -17.82 -7.31 -31.09
CA GLN A 520 -17.39 -8.62 -31.58
C GLN A 520 -17.54 -9.68 -30.49
N VAL A 521 -18.73 -10.28 -30.36
CA VAL A 521 -18.90 -11.52 -29.58
C VAL A 521 -17.96 -12.58 -30.17
N GLY A 522 -17.03 -13.10 -29.36
CA GLY A 522 -16.05 -14.10 -29.77
C GLY A 522 -14.70 -13.58 -30.29
N ASP A 523 -14.41 -12.28 -30.14
CA ASP A 523 -13.06 -11.76 -30.37
C ASP A 523 -12.13 -12.17 -29.22
N THR A 524 -11.11 -12.98 -29.54
CA THR A 524 -10.09 -13.42 -28.59
C THR A 524 -8.90 -12.49 -28.52
N SER A 525 -8.93 -11.32 -29.18
CA SER A 525 -7.84 -10.34 -29.22
C SER A 525 -7.36 -10.02 -27.81
N ASN A 526 -6.13 -10.42 -27.48
CA ASN A 526 -5.54 -10.18 -26.17
C ASN A 526 -4.82 -8.82 -26.16
N ASN A 527 -5.29 -7.90 -25.32
CA ASN A 527 -4.64 -6.62 -25.12
C ASN A 527 -3.63 -6.75 -23.96
N ILE A 528 -2.33 -6.80 -24.27
CA ILE A 528 -1.28 -6.78 -23.25
C ILE A 528 -0.88 -5.33 -22.99
N ILE A 529 -0.98 -4.88 -21.74
CA ILE A 529 -0.70 -3.52 -21.28
C ILE A 529 0.34 -3.56 -20.18
N LYS A 530 1.40 -2.74 -20.28
CA LYS A 530 2.48 -2.70 -19.29
C LYS A 530 2.60 -1.31 -18.66
N GLY A 531 2.45 -1.24 -17.36
CA GLY A 531 2.55 -0.02 -16.57
C GLY A 531 1.22 0.62 -16.22
N ALA A 532 1.28 1.83 -15.65
CA ALA A 532 0.09 2.53 -15.20
C ALA A 532 -0.88 2.85 -16.36
N LEU A 533 -2.17 2.63 -16.11
CA LEU A 533 -3.27 2.98 -16.99
C LEU A 533 -4.18 4.00 -16.28
N VAL A 534 -4.03 5.26 -16.66
CA VAL A 534 -4.75 6.38 -16.07
C VAL A 534 -5.84 6.85 -17.03
N GLY A 535 -7.09 6.76 -16.58
CA GLY A 535 -8.27 7.25 -17.30
C GLY A 535 -9.21 7.99 -16.37
N GLY A 536 -10.18 8.71 -16.93
CA GLY A 536 -11.34 9.21 -16.19
C GLY A 536 -12.19 8.05 -15.70
N ILE A 537 -12.82 7.33 -16.62
CA ILE A 537 -13.42 6.02 -16.38
C ILE A 537 -12.66 5.04 -17.26
N VAL A 538 -12.38 3.86 -16.72
CA VAL A 538 -11.67 2.80 -17.41
C VAL A 538 -12.57 1.59 -17.49
N ASP A 539 -12.92 1.22 -18.71
CA ASP A 539 -13.68 0.02 -19.03
C ASP A 539 -12.75 -0.98 -19.74
N VAL A 540 -12.77 -2.24 -19.30
CA VAL A 540 -11.96 -3.33 -19.87
C VAL A 540 -12.87 -4.49 -20.20
N TYR A 541 -12.85 -4.91 -21.46
CA TYR A 541 -13.72 -5.94 -22.03
C TYR A 541 -12.89 -7.04 -22.72
N GLY A 542 -13.46 -8.25 -22.81
CA GLY A 542 -12.86 -9.37 -23.54
C GLY A 542 -11.57 -9.89 -22.91
N ASN A 543 -10.61 -10.31 -23.74
CA ASN A 543 -9.30 -10.77 -23.25
C ASN A 543 -8.34 -9.59 -23.05
N ALA A 544 -7.81 -9.44 -21.84
CA ALA A 544 -6.80 -8.44 -21.54
C ALA A 544 -5.84 -8.91 -20.44
N GLU A 545 -4.57 -8.56 -20.58
CA GLU A 545 -3.55 -8.76 -19.56
C GLU A 545 -2.87 -7.43 -19.23
N ILE A 546 -3.11 -6.93 -18.02
CA ILE A 546 -2.62 -5.63 -17.56
C ILE A 546 -1.56 -5.85 -16.48
N HIS A 547 -0.31 -5.63 -16.83
CA HIS A 547 0.82 -5.61 -15.89
C HIS A 547 1.04 -4.20 -15.36
N GLY A 548 0.25 -3.78 -14.38
CA GLY A 548 0.34 -2.47 -13.75
C GLY A 548 -0.92 -2.13 -12.98
N THR A 549 -1.07 -0.86 -12.64
CA THR A 549 -2.23 -0.35 -11.90
C THR A 549 -3.17 0.41 -12.82
N ILE A 550 -4.46 0.14 -12.70
CA ILE A 550 -5.52 0.98 -13.26
C ILE A 550 -5.85 2.11 -12.27
N ILE A 551 -5.78 3.35 -12.74
CA ILE A 551 -6.14 4.56 -12.00
C ILE A 551 -7.33 5.21 -12.70
N SER A 552 -8.52 5.01 -12.15
CA SER A 552 -9.77 5.56 -12.65
C SER A 552 -10.15 6.79 -11.84
N MET A 553 -9.87 7.97 -12.40
CA MET A 553 -9.81 9.20 -11.61
C MET A 553 -11.06 10.08 -11.67
N TYR A 554 -12.08 9.71 -12.45
CA TYR A 554 -13.29 10.50 -12.54
C TYR A 554 -14.11 10.35 -11.26
N ASP A 555 -14.43 11.48 -10.65
CA ASP A 555 -15.28 11.51 -9.47
C ASP A 555 -16.75 11.38 -9.89
N THR A 556 -17.33 10.21 -9.63
CA THR A 556 -18.72 9.90 -9.99
C THR A 556 -19.70 10.20 -8.85
N SER A 557 -19.24 10.80 -7.75
CA SER A 557 -20.08 11.09 -6.57
C SER A 557 -21.25 12.02 -6.87
N ALA A 558 -21.23 12.78 -7.96
CA ALA A 558 -22.36 13.61 -8.39
C ALA A 558 -23.52 12.82 -9.03
N PHE A 559 -23.32 11.54 -9.36
CA PHE A 559 -24.28 10.70 -10.08
C PHE A 559 -24.82 9.59 -9.18
N THR A 560 -26.09 9.26 -9.35
CA THR A 560 -26.77 8.21 -8.57
C THR A 560 -26.88 6.89 -9.31
N ASN A 561 -26.54 6.85 -10.60
CA ASN A 561 -26.53 5.65 -11.43
C ASN A 561 -25.58 5.86 -12.64
N GLY A 562 -25.05 4.76 -13.18
CA GLY A 562 -24.07 4.72 -14.26
C GLY A 562 -22.70 5.27 -13.85
N TYR A 563 -21.78 5.33 -14.81
CA TYR A 563 -20.42 5.85 -14.64
C TYR A 563 -19.59 5.01 -13.67
N ILE A 564 -19.23 3.81 -14.11
CA ILE A 564 -18.57 2.81 -13.29
C ILE A 564 -17.30 2.38 -14.01
N THR A 565 -16.22 2.13 -13.25
CA THR A 565 -15.04 1.47 -13.81
C THR A 565 -15.38 0.00 -13.96
N ASN A 566 -15.67 -0.42 -15.19
CA ASN A 566 -16.17 -1.76 -15.47
C ASN A 566 -15.05 -2.68 -15.96
N ILE A 567 -14.69 -3.66 -15.15
CA ILE A 567 -13.70 -4.68 -15.49
C ILE A 567 -14.47 -5.97 -15.71
N GLY A 568 -14.70 -6.30 -16.98
CA GLY A 568 -15.71 -7.26 -17.42
C GLY A 568 -16.89 -6.57 -18.09
N ASP A 569 -18.02 -7.26 -18.23
CA ASP A 569 -19.16 -6.78 -19.02
C ASP A 569 -20.48 -6.83 -18.26
N LEU A 570 -20.55 -6.14 -17.11
CA LEU A 570 -21.82 -5.86 -16.45
C LEU A 570 -22.54 -4.69 -17.13
N GLU A 571 -23.82 -4.84 -17.47
CA GLU A 571 -24.62 -3.77 -18.05
C GLU A 571 -24.82 -2.61 -17.04
N ASP A 572 -24.05 -1.54 -17.20
CA ASP A 572 -24.05 -0.36 -16.31
C ASP A 572 -24.83 0.84 -16.88
N GLY A 573 -25.50 0.64 -18.01
CA GLY A 573 -26.14 1.71 -18.80
C GLY A 573 -25.14 2.66 -19.48
N GLY A 574 -23.85 2.31 -19.46
CA GLY A 574 -22.70 3.07 -19.94
C GLY A 574 -22.24 2.71 -21.36
N SER A 575 -20.95 2.98 -21.61
CA SER A 575 -20.46 3.40 -22.92
C SER A 575 -20.59 2.35 -24.01
N GLU A 576 -20.39 1.06 -23.70
CA GLU A 576 -20.38 0.02 -24.72
C GLU A 576 -20.92 -1.36 -24.25
N SER A 577 -21.11 -1.60 -22.94
CA SER A 577 -21.56 -2.89 -22.37
C SER A 577 -22.93 -3.39 -22.87
N ASN A 578 -23.03 -4.71 -23.09
CA ASN A 578 -24.24 -5.44 -23.50
C ASN A 578 -24.55 -6.67 -22.62
N GLY A 579 -23.78 -6.91 -21.54
CA GLY A 579 -24.11 -7.93 -20.54
C GLY A 579 -23.78 -9.38 -20.93
N ASN A 580 -22.91 -9.63 -21.92
CA ASN A 580 -22.65 -10.98 -22.48
C ASN A 580 -21.23 -11.20 -23.06
N ILE A 581 -20.22 -10.41 -22.71
CA ILE A 581 -18.87 -10.60 -23.26
C ILE A 581 -18.12 -11.68 -22.48
N GLU A 582 -17.80 -12.77 -23.19
CA GLU A 582 -16.87 -13.80 -22.74
C GLU A 582 -15.42 -13.30 -22.90
N GLY A 583 -14.59 -13.47 -21.87
CA GLY A 583 -13.17 -13.12 -21.92
C GLY A 583 -12.48 -13.35 -20.58
N GLN A 584 -11.16 -13.49 -20.60
CA GLN A 584 -10.34 -13.54 -19.40
C GLN A 584 -9.56 -12.24 -19.25
N ILE A 585 -9.83 -11.52 -18.16
CA ILE A 585 -9.11 -10.29 -17.83
C ILE A 585 -8.17 -10.61 -16.67
N THR A 586 -6.88 -10.39 -16.85
CA THR A 586 -5.88 -10.56 -15.80
C THR A 586 -5.22 -9.23 -15.48
N ILE A 587 -5.24 -8.81 -14.21
CA ILE A 587 -4.57 -7.58 -13.75
C ILE A 587 -3.51 -7.95 -12.72
N ILE A 588 -2.27 -7.55 -12.96
CA ILE A 588 -1.11 -7.82 -12.10
C ILE A 588 -0.46 -6.47 -11.78
N PRO A 589 -0.67 -5.89 -10.58
CA PRO A 589 -0.01 -4.65 -10.19
C PRO A 589 1.50 -4.81 -10.10
N ASP A 590 2.21 -3.70 -10.29
CA ASP A 590 3.64 -3.58 -9.98
C ASP A 590 3.85 -2.44 -8.97
N PRO A 591 3.79 -2.73 -7.65
CA PRO A 591 4.03 -1.73 -6.62
C PRO A 591 5.46 -1.16 -6.64
N SER A 592 6.39 -1.83 -7.31
CA SER A 592 7.78 -1.36 -7.45
C SER A 592 7.96 -0.38 -8.61
N GLN A 593 6.94 -0.24 -9.46
CA GLN A 593 6.93 0.71 -10.56
C GLN A 593 6.95 2.15 -10.06
N LEU A 594 7.59 3.02 -10.84
CA LEU A 594 7.61 4.46 -10.56
C LEU A 594 6.29 5.10 -10.96
N LEU A 595 5.77 6.00 -10.11
CA LEU A 595 4.60 6.79 -10.48
C LEU A 595 4.92 7.67 -11.70
N PRO A 596 4.09 7.64 -12.76
CA PRO A 596 4.38 8.31 -14.02
C PRO A 596 4.89 9.74 -13.91
N SER A 597 5.80 10.13 -14.80
CA SER A 597 6.10 11.56 -14.96
C SER A 597 4.83 12.29 -15.40
N GLY A 598 4.63 13.49 -14.90
CA GLY A 598 3.38 14.24 -15.08
C GLY A 598 2.33 13.95 -14.02
N ILE A 599 2.54 13.00 -13.09
CA ILE A 599 1.73 12.86 -11.88
C ILE A 599 2.48 13.46 -10.69
N LYS A 600 1.88 14.48 -10.08
CA LYS A 600 2.34 15.16 -8.88
C LYS A 600 2.22 14.21 -7.69
N SER A 601 3.29 14.09 -6.91
CA SER A 601 3.23 13.38 -5.64
C SER A 601 4.28 13.92 -4.67
N PRO A 602 4.02 13.85 -3.35
CA PRO A 602 5.01 14.14 -2.34
C PRO A 602 6.22 13.22 -2.42
N VAL A 603 7.40 13.78 -2.20
CA VAL A 603 8.61 13.05 -1.84
C VAL A 603 8.58 12.82 -0.33
N VAL A 604 8.67 11.57 0.09
CA VAL A 604 8.51 11.13 1.47
C VAL A 604 9.68 10.27 1.91
N PHE A 605 9.82 10.10 3.23
CA PHE A 605 10.72 9.12 3.80
C PHE A 605 9.96 7.79 4.01
N VAL A 606 10.41 6.74 3.34
CA VAL A 606 9.85 5.38 3.45
C VAL A 606 10.79 4.52 4.29
N SER A 607 10.29 3.98 5.40
CA SER A 607 11.08 3.09 6.27
C SER A 607 11.34 1.76 5.58
N ASP A 608 12.59 1.30 5.58
CA ASP A 608 12.92 -0.10 5.25
C ASP A 608 12.89 -0.94 6.53
N ARG A 609 11.79 -1.66 6.75
CA ARG A 609 11.59 -2.47 7.98
C ARG A 609 12.56 -3.64 8.08
N PHE A 610 13.10 -4.13 6.97
CA PHE A 610 14.04 -5.25 6.94
C PHE A 610 15.49 -4.83 7.17
N SER A 611 15.76 -3.52 7.15
CA SER A 611 17.09 -2.95 7.41
C SER A 611 17.44 -2.82 8.90
N TYR A 612 16.55 -3.25 9.81
CA TYR A 612 16.80 -3.17 11.24
C TYR A 612 18.03 -4.00 11.64
N VAL A 613 18.97 -3.36 12.34
CA VAL A 613 20.17 -4.03 12.86
C VAL A 613 20.63 -3.41 14.18
N GLU A 614 21.10 -4.25 15.10
CA GLU A 614 21.88 -3.79 16.26
C GLU A 614 23.34 -3.61 15.80
N VAL A 615 23.81 -2.36 15.80
CA VAL A 615 25.17 -2.00 15.41
C VAL A 615 26.07 -2.18 16.62
N ARG A 616 27.15 -2.96 16.45
CA ARG A 616 28.13 -3.25 17.51
C ARG A 616 29.25 -2.23 17.56
#